data_AF-A0A2H3AYU7-F1
#
_entry.id   AF-A0A2H3AYU7-F1
#
_cell.length_a   1.000
_cell.length_b   1.000
_cell.length_c   1.000
_cell.angle_alpha   90.00
_cell.angle_beta   90.00
_cell.angle_gamma   90.00
#
_symmetry.space_group_name_H-M   'P 1'
#
loop_
_entity.id
_entity.type
_entity.pdbx_description
1 polymer ?
#
loop_
_entity_poly.entity_id
_entity_poly.type
_entity_poly.pdbx_seq_one_letter_code
_entity_poly.pdbx_strand_id
1 'polypeptide(L)'
;MQPNPSTTQDLNDLDGIFQESFPLEEWETDLMAEYPSLFSSSDMQEQGLECGRGWEGLIREICEELKGKDVVFSQIKEKFGQPRIYVEKGDEETLKYLSEMEENSAKVCEECGGAGNLADSYGFLFATCEECAKKGRREYEWVEEDMQEQS
;
A
#
# COMPACT_ATOMS: atom_id res chain seq x y z
N MET A 1 -17.90 47.15 -30.40
CA MET A 1 -19.00 46.68 -29.53
C MET A 1 -20.07 46.06 -30.41
N GLN A 2 -20.08 44.73 -30.48
CA GLN A 2 -21.17 43.89 -30.97
C GLN A 2 -21.22 42.67 -30.03
N PRO A 3 -22.40 42.16 -29.70
CA PRO A 3 -22.61 41.25 -28.56
C PRO A 3 -22.14 39.83 -28.84
N ASN A 4 -21.55 39.25 -27.82
CA ASN A 4 -21.16 37.86 -27.66
C ASN A 4 -22.39 36.98 -27.36
N PRO A 5 -22.68 35.94 -28.17
CA PRO A 5 -23.71 34.98 -27.84
C PRO A 5 -23.23 34.05 -26.73
N SER A 6 -23.97 34.10 -25.62
CA SER A 6 -23.98 33.11 -24.56
C SER A 6 -24.13 31.70 -25.15
N THR A 7 -23.31 30.78 -24.67
CA THR A 7 -23.74 29.39 -24.52
C THR A 7 -23.30 28.98 -23.14
N THR A 8 -24.24 29.06 -22.20
CA THR A 8 -24.25 28.32 -20.95
C THR A 8 -23.84 26.88 -21.26
N GLN A 9 -22.64 26.48 -20.86
CA GLN A 9 -22.35 25.07 -20.64
C GLN A 9 -22.68 24.81 -19.17
N ASP A 10 -23.81 24.14 -18.98
CA ASP A 10 -24.23 23.55 -17.71
C ASP A 10 -23.05 22.84 -17.05
N LEU A 11 -22.65 23.33 -15.87
CA LEU A 11 -21.72 22.65 -14.97
C LEU A 11 -22.46 21.53 -14.22
N ASN A 12 -23.05 20.60 -14.96
CA ASN A 12 -23.74 19.43 -14.42
C ASN A 12 -23.18 18.09 -14.95
N ASP A 13 -21.94 18.07 -15.45
CA ASP A 13 -21.22 16.84 -15.82
C ASP A 13 -20.13 16.47 -14.81
N LEU A 14 -20.42 16.59 -13.51
CA LEU A 14 -19.59 16.04 -12.42
C LEU A 14 -20.24 14.82 -11.74
N ASP A 15 -21.26 14.21 -12.36
CA ASP A 15 -21.90 12.97 -11.90
C ASP A 15 -21.23 11.71 -12.48
N GLY A 16 -19.89 11.72 -12.59
CA GLY A 16 -19.17 10.57 -13.13
C GLY A 16 -17.72 10.45 -12.69
N ILE A 17 -17.27 11.24 -11.70
CA ILE A 17 -15.92 11.14 -11.16
C ILE A 17 -15.96 10.19 -9.96
N PHE A 18 -15.18 9.11 -10.04
CA PHE A 18 -14.97 8.09 -9.02
C PHE A 18 -16.07 7.04 -8.84
N GLN A 19 -16.20 6.16 -9.84
CA GLN A 19 -16.53 4.76 -9.54
C GLN A 19 -15.88 3.80 -10.55
N GLU A 20 -14.63 4.07 -10.93
CA GLU A 20 -13.78 3.00 -11.44
C GLU A 20 -13.21 2.28 -10.22
N SER A 21 -13.91 1.23 -9.79
CA SER A 21 -13.30 0.19 -8.97
C SER A 21 -12.05 -0.26 -9.73
N PHE A 22 -10.87 0.10 -9.23
CA PHE A 22 -9.64 -0.50 -9.74
C PHE A 22 -9.82 -2.02 -9.65
N PRO A 23 -9.64 -2.77 -10.74
CA PRO A 23 -9.81 -4.21 -10.69
C PRO A 23 -8.73 -4.76 -9.74
N LEU A 24 -9.17 -5.42 -8.67
CA LEU A 24 -8.28 -6.10 -7.74
C LEU A 24 -7.40 -7.08 -8.52
N GLU A 25 -6.12 -7.11 -8.19
CA GLU A 25 -5.20 -8.05 -8.81
C GLU A 25 -5.56 -9.49 -8.40
N GLU A 26 -5.17 -10.49 -9.21
CA GLU A 26 -5.47 -11.91 -8.95
C GLU A 26 -4.97 -12.33 -7.56
N TRP A 27 -3.78 -11.88 -7.16
CA TRP A 27 -3.18 -12.23 -5.87
C TRP A 27 -3.91 -11.63 -4.67
N GLU A 28 -4.47 -10.42 -4.81
CA GLU A 28 -5.25 -9.75 -3.76
C GLU A 28 -6.54 -10.52 -3.49
N THR A 29 -7.20 -10.94 -4.58
CA THR A 29 -8.41 -11.75 -4.50
C THR A 29 -8.13 -13.10 -3.83
N ASP A 30 -7.05 -13.78 -4.23
CA ASP A 30 -6.64 -15.05 -3.64
C ASP A 30 -6.31 -14.91 -2.15
N LEU A 31 -5.57 -13.86 -1.77
CA LEU A 31 -5.22 -13.55 -0.39
C LEU A 31 -6.48 -13.33 0.47
N MET A 32 -7.41 -12.50 0.01
CA MET A 32 -8.66 -12.23 0.73
C MET A 32 -9.54 -13.48 0.85
N ALA A 33 -9.55 -14.34 -0.16
CA ALA A 33 -10.29 -15.60 -0.15
C ALA A 33 -9.69 -16.63 0.83
N GLU A 34 -8.37 -16.62 1.01
CA GLU A 34 -7.66 -17.52 1.92
C GLU A 34 -7.81 -17.11 3.39
N TYR A 35 -7.89 -15.80 3.66
CA TYR A 35 -7.95 -15.23 5.01
C TYR A 35 -9.21 -14.36 5.26
N PRO A 36 -10.43 -14.86 5.01
CA PRO A 36 -11.64 -14.04 4.94
C PRO A 36 -11.99 -13.32 6.26
N SER A 37 -11.56 -13.86 7.42
CA SER A 37 -11.80 -13.20 8.71
C SER A 37 -10.95 -11.94 8.92
N LEU A 38 -9.74 -11.88 8.34
CA LEU A 38 -8.87 -10.72 8.47
C LEU A 38 -9.32 -9.58 7.55
N PHE A 39 -9.98 -9.89 6.44
CA PHE A 39 -10.45 -8.93 5.43
C PHE A 39 -11.97 -8.67 5.48
N SER A 40 -12.61 -8.90 6.64
CA SER A 40 -14.07 -8.78 6.76
C SER A 40 -14.60 -7.36 6.99
N SER A 41 -13.71 -6.37 7.18
CA SER A 41 -14.10 -4.96 7.37
C SER A 41 -14.75 -4.39 6.12
N SER A 42 -15.77 -3.53 6.30
CA SER A 42 -16.33 -2.73 5.20
C SER A 42 -15.31 -1.73 4.66
N ASP A 43 -14.51 -1.12 5.53
CA ASP A 43 -13.48 -0.16 5.14
C ASP A 43 -12.45 -0.87 4.24
N MET A 44 -12.10 -2.13 4.56
CA MET A 44 -11.20 -2.93 3.74
C MET A 44 -11.77 -3.24 2.36
N GLN A 45 -13.08 -3.45 2.26
CA GLN A 45 -13.76 -3.67 0.97
C GLN A 45 -13.84 -2.40 0.12
N GLU A 46 -13.93 -1.23 0.76
CA GLU A 46 -13.98 0.06 0.07
C GLU A 46 -12.60 0.59 -0.32
N GLN A 47 -11.60 0.41 0.55
CA GLN A 47 -10.24 0.93 0.36
C GLN A 47 -9.33 -0.06 -0.38
N GLY A 48 -9.46 -1.37 -0.11
CA GLY A 48 -8.66 -2.40 -0.75
C GLY A 48 -7.19 -2.46 -0.32
N LEU A 49 -6.40 -3.19 -1.12
CA LEU A 49 -4.95 -3.27 -1.00
C LEU A 49 -4.33 -2.30 -2.02
N GLU A 50 -3.68 -1.24 -1.54
CA GLU A 50 -3.02 -0.23 -2.36
C GLU A 50 -1.49 -0.34 -2.20
N CYS A 51 -0.94 -1.52 -2.43
CA CYS A 51 0.47 -1.80 -2.17
C CYS A 51 1.07 -2.71 -3.25
N GLY A 52 2.40 -2.67 -3.40
CA GLY A 52 3.07 -3.38 -4.48
C GLY A 52 3.01 -4.91 -4.31
N ARG A 53 2.77 -5.63 -5.41
CA ARG A 53 2.73 -7.10 -5.47
C ARG A 53 3.95 -7.77 -4.83
N GLY A 54 5.12 -7.13 -4.85
CA GLY A 54 6.33 -7.65 -4.21
C GLY A 54 6.17 -7.91 -2.71
N TRP A 55 5.26 -7.22 -2.04
CA TRP A 55 4.97 -7.45 -0.62
C TRP A 55 3.94 -8.55 -0.35
N GLU A 56 3.38 -9.20 -1.38
CA GLU A 56 2.43 -10.32 -1.21
C GLU A 56 2.95 -11.36 -0.21
N GLY A 57 4.22 -11.77 -0.33
CA GLY A 57 4.81 -12.77 0.56
C GLY A 57 4.84 -12.32 2.02
N LEU A 58 5.19 -11.07 2.26
CA LEU A 58 5.22 -10.47 3.60
C LEU A 58 3.81 -10.36 4.19
N ILE A 59 2.83 -9.94 3.39
CA ILE A 59 1.43 -9.83 3.82
C ILE A 59 0.84 -11.22 4.12
N ARG A 60 1.17 -12.24 3.33
CA ARG A 60 0.77 -13.63 3.62
C ARG A 60 1.36 -14.14 4.93
N GLU A 61 2.61 -13.82 5.22
CA GLU A 61 3.26 -14.16 6.51
C GLU A 61 2.50 -13.51 7.68
N ILE A 62 2.17 -12.22 7.57
CA ILE A 62 1.34 -11.52 8.56
C ILE A 62 -0.02 -12.21 8.72
N CYS A 63 -0.68 -12.54 7.61
CA CYS A 63 -2.00 -13.18 7.65
C CYS A 63 -1.96 -14.54 8.34
N GLU A 64 -0.90 -15.32 8.14
CA GLU A 64 -0.75 -16.62 8.80
C GLU A 64 -0.48 -16.47 10.30
N GLU A 65 0.37 -15.51 10.71
CA GLU A 65 0.64 -15.23 12.13
C GLU A 65 -0.60 -14.70 12.87
N LEU A 66 -1.45 -13.92 12.20
CA LEU A 66 -2.65 -13.34 12.80
C LEU A 66 -3.90 -14.23 12.67
N LYS A 67 -3.77 -15.38 11.99
CA LYS A 67 -4.87 -16.31 11.75
C LYS A 67 -5.48 -16.79 13.06
N GLY A 68 -6.78 -16.54 13.23
CA GLY A 68 -7.53 -16.93 14.43
C GLY A 68 -7.41 -15.97 15.61
N LYS A 69 -6.65 -14.87 15.50
CA LYS A 69 -6.68 -13.75 16.44
C LYS A 69 -7.90 -12.85 16.15
N ASP A 70 -8.38 -12.08 17.14
CA ASP A 70 -9.46 -11.10 16.95
C ASP A 70 -8.91 -9.81 16.33
N VAL A 71 -8.51 -9.92 15.06
CA VAL A 71 -7.90 -8.85 14.26
C VAL A 71 -8.67 -8.73 12.94
N VAL A 72 -8.92 -7.50 12.52
CA VAL A 72 -9.57 -7.19 11.24
C VAL A 72 -8.86 -6.00 10.61
N PHE A 73 -8.31 -6.18 9.42
CA PHE A 73 -7.71 -5.10 8.62
C PHE A 73 -8.81 -4.16 8.13
N SER A 74 -8.54 -2.86 8.16
CA SER A 74 -9.40 -1.82 7.56
C SER A 74 -8.82 -1.20 6.29
N GLN A 75 -7.49 -1.23 6.13
CA GLN A 75 -6.81 -0.78 4.92
C GLN A 75 -5.36 -1.27 4.91
N ILE A 76 -4.83 -1.62 3.74
CA ILE A 76 -3.39 -1.86 3.55
C ILE A 76 -2.94 -0.97 2.38
N LYS A 77 -2.00 -0.05 2.63
CA LYS A 77 -1.55 0.87 1.57
C LYS A 77 -0.08 1.21 1.66
N GLU A 78 0.55 1.49 0.53
CA GLU A 78 1.90 2.04 0.52
C GLU A 78 1.93 3.42 1.20
N LYS A 79 2.94 3.60 2.06
CA LYS A 79 3.29 4.86 2.68
C LYS A 79 4.79 4.91 2.98
N PHE A 80 5.48 5.87 2.38
CA PHE A 80 6.92 6.10 2.58
C PHE A 80 7.79 4.89 2.18
N GLY A 81 7.37 4.14 1.17
CA GLY A 81 8.05 2.94 0.69
C GLY A 81 7.87 1.71 1.57
N GLN A 82 6.83 1.68 2.39
CA GLN A 82 6.46 0.57 3.25
C GLN A 82 4.93 0.39 3.20
N PRO A 83 4.36 -0.83 3.31
CA PRO A 83 2.93 -1.01 3.47
C PRO A 83 2.55 -0.64 4.89
N ARG A 84 1.58 0.27 5.05
CA ARG A 84 0.92 0.61 6.31
C ARG A 84 -0.34 -0.23 6.45
N ILE A 85 -0.46 -0.96 7.56
CA ILE A 85 -1.58 -1.86 7.84
C ILE A 85 -2.44 -1.24 8.95
N TYR A 86 -3.64 -0.82 8.57
CA TYR A 86 -4.63 -0.32 9.51
C TYR A 86 -5.56 -1.45 9.94
N VAL A 87 -5.95 -1.44 11.22
CA VAL A 87 -6.84 -2.45 11.81
C VAL A 87 -8.02 -1.80 12.53
N GLU A 88 -9.20 -2.41 12.46
CA GLU A 88 -10.35 -2.05 13.31
C GLU A 88 -10.21 -2.64 14.72
N LYS A 89 -9.54 -3.79 14.81
CA LYS A 89 -9.33 -4.57 16.03
C LYS A 89 -7.93 -5.14 16.07
N GLY A 90 -7.35 -5.17 17.25
CA GLY A 90 -6.05 -5.77 17.53
C GLY A 90 -5.60 -5.38 18.93
N ASP A 91 -4.91 -6.31 19.60
CA ASP A 91 -4.26 -6.02 20.88
C ASP A 91 -2.89 -5.34 20.66
N GLU A 92 -2.27 -4.91 21.76
CA GLU A 92 -0.97 -4.22 21.72
C GLU A 92 0.13 -5.10 21.10
N GLU A 93 0.09 -6.41 21.33
CA GLU A 93 1.03 -7.38 20.75
C GLU A 93 0.88 -7.44 19.22
N THR A 94 -0.36 -7.49 18.73
CA THR A 94 -0.66 -7.42 17.29
C THR A 94 -0.15 -6.13 16.68
N LEU A 95 -0.43 -4.98 17.30
CA LEU A 95 0.00 -3.67 16.77
C LEU A 95 1.52 -3.55 16.72
N LYS A 96 2.21 -4.09 17.73
CA LYS A 96 3.68 -4.12 17.76
C LYS A 96 4.24 -5.02 16.66
N TYR A 97 3.69 -6.23 16.51
CA TYR A 97 4.09 -7.16 15.45
C TYR A 97 3.89 -6.54 14.06
N LEU A 98 2.73 -5.90 13.82
CA LEU A 98 2.49 -5.19 12.56
C LEU A 98 3.55 -4.11 12.32
N SER A 99 3.84 -3.26 13.31
CA SER A 99 4.88 -2.23 13.18
C SER A 99 6.25 -2.80 12.80
N GLU A 100 6.66 -3.91 13.41
CA GLU A 100 7.93 -4.59 13.08
C GLU A 100 7.92 -5.09 11.62
N MET A 101 6.80 -5.63 11.15
CA MET A 101 6.67 -6.10 9.76
C MET A 101 6.64 -4.95 8.75
N GLU A 102 6.01 -3.82 9.09
CA GLU A 102 6.07 -2.59 8.29
C GLU A 102 7.51 -2.08 8.17
N GLU A 103 8.28 -2.09 9.25
CA GLU A 103 9.70 -1.73 9.22
C GLU A 103 10.51 -2.68 8.34
N ASN A 104 10.32 -4.00 8.51
CA ASN A 104 11.01 -5.03 7.72
C ASN A 104 10.71 -4.94 6.22
N SER A 105 9.53 -4.44 5.85
CA SER A 105 9.14 -4.27 4.44
C SER A 105 10.04 -3.32 3.65
N ALA A 106 10.72 -2.36 4.32
CA ALA A 106 11.70 -1.48 3.69
C ALA A 106 12.87 -2.24 3.06
N LYS A 107 13.08 -3.49 3.51
CA LYS A 107 14.11 -4.40 3.00
C LYS A 107 13.58 -5.36 1.93
N VAL A 108 12.33 -5.21 1.50
CA VAL A 108 11.68 -6.03 0.49
C VAL A 108 11.28 -5.15 -0.70
N CYS A 109 11.71 -5.52 -1.89
CA CYS A 109 11.35 -4.81 -3.11
C CYS A 109 9.83 -4.90 -3.36
N GLU A 110 9.16 -3.75 -3.44
CA GLU A 110 7.73 -3.62 -3.66
C GLU A 110 7.25 -4.19 -5.00
N GLU A 111 8.16 -4.36 -5.97
CA GLU A 111 7.84 -4.88 -7.30
C GLU A 111 7.99 -6.41 -7.41
N CYS A 112 9.11 -6.94 -6.91
CA CYS A 112 9.49 -8.34 -7.15
C CYS A 112 9.51 -9.23 -5.90
N GLY A 113 9.45 -8.63 -4.70
CA GLY A 113 9.50 -9.34 -3.42
C GLY A 113 10.86 -9.87 -3.01
N GLY A 114 11.91 -9.60 -3.80
CA GLY A 114 13.29 -9.90 -3.43
C GLY A 114 13.85 -8.91 -2.41
N ALA A 115 15.07 -9.16 -1.94
CA ALA A 115 15.78 -8.24 -1.06
C ALA A 115 15.97 -6.86 -1.74
N GLY A 116 15.64 -5.81 -1.01
CA GLY A 116 15.71 -4.42 -1.46
C GLY A 116 16.13 -3.48 -0.34
N ASN A 117 16.11 -2.19 -0.63
CA ASN A 117 16.28 -1.12 0.35
C ASN A 117 15.37 0.05 -0.03
N LEU A 118 15.17 0.97 0.92
CA LEU A 118 14.53 2.25 0.63
C LEU A 118 15.39 3.11 -0.29
N ALA A 119 14.75 3.68 -1.30
CA ALA A 119 15.33 4.68 -2.17
C ALA A 119 14.41 5.91 -2.22
N ASP A 120 15.03 7.07 -2.42
CA ASP A 120 14.35 8.34 -2.65
C ASP A 120 14.45 8.70 -4.13
N SER A 121 13.33 9.13 -4.71
CA SER A 121 13.28 9.77 -6.01
C SER A 121 12.55 11.09 -5.87
N TYR A 122 13.31 12.17 -5.67
CA TYR A 122 12.79 13.53 -5.55
C TYR A 122 11.77 13.70 -4.40
N GLY A 123 12.05 13.09 -3.25
CA GLY A 123 11.18 13.13 -2.06
C GLY A 123 10.09 12.06 -2.04
N PHE A 124 10.04 11.17 -3.03
CA PHE A 124 9.17 10.00 -3.03
C PHE A 124 9.96 8.76 -2.64
N LEU A 125 9.61 8.18 -1.49
CA LEU A 125 10.25 6.98 -0.95
C LEU A 125 9.59 5.71 -1.46
N PHE A 126 10.40 4.69 -1.73
CA PHE A 126 9.95 3.39 -2.20
C PHE A 126 10.98 2.30 -1.86
N ALA A 127 10.52 1.07 -1.58
CA ALA A 127 11.41 -0.05 -1.36
C ALA A 127 11.67 -0.81 -2.66
N THR A 128 12.92 -0.90 -3.11
CA THR A 128 13.25 -1.58 -4.36
C THR A 128 14.58 -2.30 -4.33
N CYS A 129 14.78 -3.22 -5.27
CA CYS A 129 16.08 -3.82 -5.54
C CYS A 129 16.78 -3.11 -6.70
N GLU A 130 18.10 -3.25 -6.81
CA GLU A 130 18.90 -2.59 -7.85
C GLU A 130 18.39 -2.89 -9.29
N GLU A 131 17.95 -4.12 -9.53
CA GLU A 131 17.44 -4.56 -10.83
C GLU A 131 16.10 -3.91 -11.19
N CYS A 132 15.19 -3.76 -10.24
CA CYS A 132 13.91 -3.06 -10.44
C CYS A 132 14.11 -1.54 -10.55
N ALA A 133 14.97 -0.97 -9.71
CA ALA A 133 15.32 0.44 -9.74
C ALA A 133 15.84 0.88 -11.12
N LYS A 134 16.76 0.09 -11.72
CA LYS A 134 17.30 0.34 -13.06
C LYS A 134 16.25 0.27 -14.17
N LYS A 135 15.22 -0.57 -14.03
CA LYS A 135 14.12 -0.70 -15.01
C LYS A 135 13.17 0.50 -14.98
N GLY A 136 12.93 1.07 -13.80
CA GLY A 136 11.98 2.16 -13.59
C GLY A 136 12.31 3.45 -14.34
N ARG A 137 13.54 3.61 -14.86
CA ARG A 137 14.04 4.83 -15.53
C ARG A 137 13.90 6.11 -14.68
N ARG A 138 13.69 5.98 -13.37
CA ARG A 138 13.72 7.08 -12.40
C ARG A 138 15.13 7.27 -11.88
N GLU A 139 15.55 8.52 -11.71
CA GLU A 139 16.73 8.83 -10.90
C GLU A 139 16.38 8.51 -9.44
N TYR A 140 17.33 7.94 -8.70
CA TYR A 140 17.12 7.60 -7.31
C TYR A 140 18.42 7.66 -6.52
N GLU A 141 18.28 7.89 -5.23
CA GLU A 141 19.36 7.81 -4.25
C GLU A 141 18.95 6.80 -3.18
N TRP A 142 19.89 5.97 -2.72
CA TRP A 142 19.61 5.05 -1.62
C TRP A 142 19.48 5.84 -0.32
N VAL A 143 18.47 5.51 0.48
CA VAL A 143 18.32 6.07 1.82
C VAL A 143 19.30 5.35 2.74
N GLU A 144 20.30 6.09 3.23
CA GLU A 144 21.23 5.57 4.24
C GLU A 144 20.46 5.36 5.56
N GLU A 145 20.56 4.15 6.12
CA GLU A 145 20.09 3.90 7.48
C GLU A 145 21.07 4.55 8.45
N ASP A 146 20.87 5.83 8.73
CA ASP A 146 21.41 6.43 9.94
C ASP A 146 20.77 5.70 11.13
N MET A 147 21.40 4.61 11.58
CA MET A 147 21.14 3.95 12.86
C MET A 147 21.40 4.95 13.98
N GLN A 148 20.46 5.86 14.19
CA GLN A 148 20.36 6.61 15.44
C GLN A 148 19.65 5.70 16.43
N GLU A 149 20.42 4.75 16.99
CA GLU A 149 20.23 4.33 18.39
C GLU A 149 20.27 5.61 19.24
N GLN A 150 19.12 6.25 19.42
CA GLN A 150 18.92 7.18 20.53
C GLN A 150 18.38 6.37 21.70
N SER A 151 19.36 5.94 22.50
CA SER A 151 19.33 5.53 23.91
C SER A 151 18.09 5.86 24.73
#